data_AF-A0A0Q6RLY8-F1
#
_entry.id   AF-A0A0Q6RLY8-F1
#
_cell.length_a   1.000
_cell.length_b   1.000
_cell.length_c   1.000
_cell.angle_alpha   90.00
_cell.angle_beta   90.00
_cell.angle_gamma   90.00
#
_symmetry.space_group_name_H-M   'P 1'
#
loop_
_entity.id
_entity.type
_entity.pdbx_description
1 polymer ?
#
loop_
_entity_poly.entity_id
_entity_poly.type
_entity_poly.pdbx_seq_one_letter_code
_entity_poly.pdbx_strand_id
1 'polypeptide(L)'
;MSDEASDLERSMQERLSFLHNSIEITREELDEMLDEISDKIGIVPQQIAIDKAIFNHVTRMDGYMALADVERATRLLGRLASAYEPKAEPPSLFWVELLTPASAGPDFVLNLEEVYFDRWLPKYGARRARLIVISQGIQFVGRQWIGPLVKLFDRLKSFALG
;
A
#
# COMPACT_ATOMS: atom_id res chain seq x y z
N MET A 1 -59.49 -10.22 -1.23
CA MET A 1 -58.71 -9.22 -2.01
C MET A 1 -58.15 -8.08 -1.15
N SER A 2 -58.66 -7.83 0.07
CA SER A 2 -58.09 -6.82 0.98
C SER A 2 -56.82 -7.29 1.71
N ASP A 3 -56.70 -8.59 2.00
CA ASP A 3 -55.62 -9.12 2.85
C ASP A 3 -54.27 -9.25 2.11
N GLU A 4 -54.27 -9.57 0.81
CA GLU A 4 -53.04 -9.69 0.02
C GLU A 4 -52.32 -8.35 -0.18
N ALA A 5 -53.07 -7.24 -0.25
CA ALA A 5 -52.50 -5.89 -0.32
C ALA A 5 -51.84 -5.49 1.01
N SER A 6 -52.46 -5.86 2.13
CA SER A 6 -51.92 -5.66 3.49
C SER A 6 -50.62 -6.43 3.71
N ASP A 7 -50.57 -7.70 3.29
CA ASP A 7 -49.38 -8.54 3.47
C ASP A 7 -48.21 -8.08 2.58
N LEU A 8 -48.51 -7.59 1.37
CA LEU A 8 -47.50 -6.99 0.50
C LEU A 8 -46.92 -5.71 1.09
N GLU A 9 -47.76 -4.84 1.65
CA GLU A 9 -47.33 -3.58 2.26
C GLU A 9 -46.45 -3.83 3.49
N ARG A 10 -46.79 -4.84 4.29
CA ARG A 10 -45.98 -5.29 5.44
C ARG A 10 -44.62 -5.85 5.01
N SER A 11 -44.59 -6.68 3.96
CA SER A 11 -43.33 -7.21 3.41
C SER A 11 -42.44 -6.10 2.81
N MET A 12 -43.04 -5.10 2.16
CA MET A 12 -42.30 -3.95 1.65
C MET A 12 -41.72 -3.09 2.78
N GLN A 13 -42.48 -2.87 3.85
CA GLN A 13 -41.98 -2.15 5.04
C GLN A 13 -40.83 -2.88 5.74
N GLU A 14 -40.89 -4.21 5.84
CA GLU A 14 -39.79 -5.02 6.40
C GLU A 14 -38.52 -4.97 5.52
N ARG A 15 -38.69 -4.97 4.19
CA ARG A 15 -37.54 -4.82 3.27
C ARG A 15 -36.95 -3.42 3.33
N LEU A 16 -37.79 -2.38 3.45
CA LEU A 16 -37.34 -0.99 3.58
C LEU A 16 -36.60 -0.76 4.89
N SER A 17 -37.07 -1.33 6.01
CA SER A 17 -36.38 -1.21 7.30
C SER A 17 -35.06 -1.98 7.31
N PHE A 18 -35.02 -3.17 6.69
CA PHE A 18 -33.78 -3.93 6.52
C PHE A 18 -32.75 -3.19 5.65
N LEU A 19 -33.20 -2.60 4.54
CA LEU A 19 -32.36 -1.79 3.66
C LEU A 19 -31.83 -0.54 4.37
N HIS A 20 -32.68 0.15 5.13
CA HIS A 20 -32.28 1.33 5.90
C HIS A 20 -31.17 0.99 6.89
N ASN A 21 -31.35 -0.09 7.65
CA ASN A 21 -30.38 -0.55 8.64
C ASN A 21 -29.06 -1.01 7.97
N SER A 22 -29.14 -1.72 6.84
CA SER A 22 -27.95 -2.12 6.08
C SER A 22 -27.16 -0.92 5.53
N ILE A 23 -27.86 0.12 5.07
CA ILE A 23 -27.23 1.37 4.59
C ILE A 23 -26.57 2.11 5.75
N GLU A 24 -27.20 2.14 6.92
CA GLU A 24 -26.67 2.79 8.12
C GLU A 24 -25.37 2.12 8.59
N ILE A 25 -25.35 0.79 8.66
CA ILE A 25 -24.14 0.01 8.99
C ILE A 25 -23.03 0.24 7.96
N THR A 26 -23.36 0.19 6.67
CA THR A 26 -22.35 0.39 5.61
C THR A 26 -21.77 1.80 5.64
N ARG A 27 -22.58 2.80 6.04
CA ARG A 27 -22.13 4.18 6.21
C ARG A 27 -21.18 4.32 7.39
N GLU A 28 -21.49 3.70 8.53
CA GLU A 28 -20.61 3.70 9.70
C GLU A 28 -19.26 3.04 9.39
N GLU A 29 -19.27 1.88 8.71
CA GLU A 29 -18.03 1.22 8.27
C GLU A 29 -17.20 2.09 7.31
N LEU A 30 -17.87 2.82 6.39
CA LEU A 30 -17.19 3.70 5.45
C LEU A 30 -16.59 4.93 6.15
N ASP A 31 -17.30 5.50 7.12
CA ASP A 31 -16.83 6.64 7.92
C ASP A 31 -15.63 6.22 8.79
N GLU A 32 -15.66 5.02 9.40
CA GLU A 32 -14.52 4.48 10.16
C GLU A 32 -13.29 4.23 9.26
N MET A 33 -13.49 3.66 8.07
CA MET A 33 -12.41 3.50 7.08
C MET A 33 -11.87 4.84 6.59
N LEU A 34 -12.73 5.85 6.42
CA LEU A 34 -12.33 7.20 6.01
C LEU A 34 -11.50 7.89 7.09
N ASP A 35 -11.87 7.74 8.36
CA ASP A 35 -11.10 8.25 9.49
C ASP A 35 -9.74 7.54 9.61
N GLU A 36 -9.70 6.21 9.45
CA GLU A 36 -8.43 5.46 9.46
C GLU A 36 -7.51 5.86 8.29
N ILE A 37 -8.08 6.10 7.10
CA ILE A 37 -7.35 6.60 5.94
C ILE A 37 -6.90 8.05 6.18
N SER A 38 -7.75 8.91 6.76
CA SER A 38 -7.44 10.30 7.08
C SER A 38 -6.28 10.41 8.06
N ASP A 39 -6.29 9.60 9.12
CA ASP A 39 -5.20 9.52 10.11
C ASP A 39 -3.90 9.04 9.46
N LYS A 40 -3.97 8.02 8.59
CA LYS A 40 -2.79 7.53 7.84
C LYS A 40 -2.28 8.54 6.82
N ILE A 41 -3.16 9.29 6.16
CA ILE A 41 -2.81 10.38 5.22
C ILE A 41 -2.22 11.57 5.98
N GLY A 42 -2.66 11.87 7.20
CA GLY A 42 -2.10 12.93 8.04
C GLY A 42 -0.60 12.76 8.35
N ILE A 43 -0.08 11.54 8.26
CA ILE A 43 1.34 11.20 8.45
C ILE A 43 2.16 11.45 7.16
N VAL A 44 1.53 11.42 5.98
CA VAL A 44 2.21 11.56 4.67
C VAL A 44 2.88 12.93 4.47
N PRO A 45 2.27 14.08 4.84
CA PRO A 45 2.92 15.39 4.75
C PRO A 45 4.16 15.51 5.64
N GLN A 46 4.16 14.91 6.83
CA GLN A 46 5.31 14.94 7.73
C GLN A 46 6.47 14.13 7.18
N GLN A 47 6.19 12.95 6.61
CA GLN A 47 7.21 12.12 5.97
C GLN A 47 7.83 12.85 4.76
N ILE A 48 7.01 13.50 3.92
CA ILE A 48 7.49 14.30 2.78
C ILE A 48 8.30 15.53 3.23
N ALA A 49 7.92 16.16 4.35
CA ALA A 49 8.67 17.29 4.91
C ALA A 49 10.04 16.84 5.47
N ILE A 50 10.09 15.69 6.13
CA ILE A 50 11.33 15.06 6.61
C ILE A 50 12.22 14.69 5.42
N ASP A 51 11.67 14.06 4.39
CA ASP A 51 12.41 13.67 3.18
C ASP A 51 12.96 14.89 2.43
N LYS A 52 12.18 15.98 2.32
CA LYS A 52 12.65 17.26 1.77
C LYS A 52 13.72 17.91 2.64
N ALA A 53 13.61 17.84 3.96
CA ALA A 53 14.61 18.39 4.88
C ALA A 53 15.93 17.62 4.78
N ILE A 54 15.88 16.29 4.74
CA ILE A 54 17.04 15.41 4.53
C ILE A 54 17.68 15.70 3.17
N PHE A 55 16.87 15.76 2.10
CA PHE A 55 17.35 16.07 0.75
C PHE A 55 18.05 17.43 0.71
N ASN A 56 17.42 18.49 1.23
CA ASN A 56 18.01 19.83 1.30
C ASN A 56 19.29 19.89 2.14
N HIS A 57 19.39 19.08 3.22
CA HIS A 57 20.58 19.03 4.05
C HIS A 57 21.74 18.34 3.32
N VAL A 58 21.45 17.26 2.58
CA VAL A 58 22.42 16.57 1.72
C VAL A 58 22.88 17.50 0.58
N THR A 59 21.98 18.20 -0.09
CA THR A 59 22.33 19.15 -1.17
C THR A 59 23.11 20.36 -0.64
N ARG A 60 22.88 20.80 0.60
CA ARG A 60 23.70 21.86 1.22
C ARG A 60 25.12 21.40 1.54
N MET A 61 25.35 20.11 1.84
CA MET A 61 26.70 19.60 2.08
C MET A 61 27.56 19.55 0.81
N ASP A 62 26.94 19.42 -0.37
CA ASP A 62 27.65 19.52 -1.66
C ASP A 62 28.18 20.94 -1.94
N GLY A 63 27.60 21.98 -1.33
CA GLY A 63 28.00 23.38 -1.52
C GLY A 63 29.17 23.85 -0.64
N TYR A 64 29.51 23.12 0.43
CA TYR A 64 30.51 23.55 1.43
C TYR A 64 31.73 22.64 1.57
N MET A 65 31.77 21.48 0.91
CA MET A 65 32.96 20.65 0.91
C MET A 65 33.89 21.05 -0.24
N ALA A 66 35.08 21.56 0.09
CA ALA A 66 36.14 21.72 -0.87
C ALA A 66 36.36 20.38 -1.60
N LEU A 67 36.60 20.42 -2.92
CA LEU A 67 36.78 19.21 -3.77
C LEU A 67 37.70 18.15 -3.15
N ALA A 68 38.71 18.57 -2.37
CA ALA A 68 39.62 17.68 -1.64
C ALA A 68 38.95 16.91 -0.48
N ASP A 69 38.00 17.53 0.23
CA ASP A 69 37.24 16.90 1.30
C ASP A 69 36.11 16.01 0.76
N VAL A 70 35.52 16.36 -0.40
CA VAL A 70 34.59 15.47 -1.12
C VAL A 70 35.29 14.20 -1.54
N GLU A 71 36.52 14.29 -2.04
CA GLU A 71 37.33 13.12 -2.43
C GLU A 71 37.73 12.25 -1.24
N ARG A 72 37.99 12.87 -0.09
CA ARG A 72 38.31 12.16 1.16
C ARG A 72 37.07 11.51 1.75
N ALA A 73 35.94 12.21 1.73
CA ALA A 73 34.63 11.71 2.16
C ALA A 73 34.14 10.59 1.23
N THR A 74 34.30 10.69 -0.09
CA THR A 74 33.98 9.60 -1.03
C THR A 74 34.92 8.41 -0.91
N ARG A 75 36.21 8.62 -0.60
CA ARG A 75 37.13 7.50 -0.28
C ARG A 75 36.80 6.84 1.05
N LEU A 76 36.40 7.61 2.07
CA LEU A 76 35.95 7.08 3.36
C LEU A 76 34.58 6.39 3.24
N LEU A 77 33.63 6.97 2.51
CA LEU A 77 32.34 6.37 2.19
C LEU A 77 32.50 5.15 1.29
N GLY A 78 33.46 5.13 0.37
CA GLY A 78 33.81 3.97 -0.43
C GLY A 78 34.42 2.85 0.41
N ARG A 79 35.29 3.19 1.38
CA ARG A 79 35.82 2.23 2.36
C ARG A 79 34.75 1.72 3.32
N LEU A 80 33.90 2.61 3.84
CA LEU A 80 32.78 2.25 4.72
C LEU A 80 31.72 1.46 3.96
N ALA A 81 31.43 1.78 2.70
CA ALA A 81 30.53 1.00 1.85
C ALA A 81 31.14 -0.34 1.42
N SER A 82 32.47 -0.46 1.33
CA SER A 82 33.14 -1.77 1.15
C SER A 82 33.16 -2.60 2.42
N ALA A 83 33.14 -1.95 3.59
CA ALA A 83 33.09 -2.61 4.91
C ALA A 83 31.64 -2.90 5.35
N TYR A 84 30.68 -2.16 4.81
CA TYR A 84 29.26 -2.34 5.00
C TYR A 84 28.72 -3.03 3.74
N GLU A 85 29.00 -4.32 3.60
CA GLU A 85 28.06 -5.15 2.85
C GLU A 85 26.75 -5.06 3.64
N PRO A 86 25.70 -4.35 3.17
CA PRO A 86 24.42 -4.47 3.82
C PRO A 86 24.10 -5.96 3.78
N LYS A 87 23.99 -6.60 4.95
CA LYS A 87 23.46 -7.96 5.04
C LYS A 87 22.27 -7.97 4.10
N ALA A 88 22.31 -8.84 3.10
CA ALA A 88 21.42 -8.80 1.96
C ALA A 88 20.04 -9.28 2.38
N GLU A 89 19.42 -8.55 3.30
CA GLU A 89 18.11 -8.82 3.82
C GLU A 89 17.09 -8.37 2.76
N PRO A 90 16.05 -9.20 2.53
CA PRO A 90 14.96 -8.85 1.66
C PRO A 90 14.28 -7.60 2.23
N PRO A 91 13.74 -6.72 1.37
CA PRO A 91 12.95 -5.61 1.86
C PRO A 91 11.74 -6.15 2.63
N SER A 92 11.32 -5.48 3.69
CA SER A 92 10.11 -5.87 4.42
C SER A 92 8.90 -5.87 3.47
N LEU A 93 8.30 -7.05 3.30
CA LEU A 93 7.12 -7.28 2.46
C LEU A 93 5.82 -7.28 3.26
N PHE A 94 5.86 -6.90 4.54
CA PHE A 94 4.69 -6.84 5.42
C PHE A 94 3.52 -6.03 4.83
N TRP A 95 3.82 -4.97 4.09
CA TRP A 95 2.80 -4.16 3.42
C TRP A 95 2.02 -4.94 2.34
N VAL A 96 2.62 -5.96 1.71
CA VAL A 96 1.92 -6.82 0.76
C VAL A 96 0.92 -7.69 1.49
N GLU A 97 1.31 -8.28 2.62
CA GLU A 97 0.39 -9.07 3.45
C GLU A 97 -0.77 -8.22 3.99
N LEU A 98 -0.48 -6.98 4.40
CA LEU A 98 -1.48 -6.05 4.91
C LEU A 98 -2.49 -5.61 3.83
N LEU A 99 -2.01 -5.38 2.61
CA LEU A 99 -2.84 -4.85 1.51
C LEU A 99 -3.43 -5.96 0.63
N THR A 100 -3.25 -7.24 0.96
CA THR A 100 -3.82 -8.34 0.19
C THR A 100 -4.71 -9.21 1.05
N PRO A 101 -5.66 -9.96 0.45
CA PRO A 101 -6.45 -10.93 1.20
C PRO A 101 -5.54 -11.94 1.90
N ALA A 102 -5.90 -12.32 3.12
CA ALA A 102 -5.14 -13.28 3.94
C ALA A 102 -4.89 -14.64 3.24
N SER A 103 -5.71 -15.00 2.25
CA SER A 103 -5.57 -16.22 1.46
C SER A 103 -4.50 -16.16 0.37
N ALA A 104 -3.98 -14.98 0.02
CA ALA A 104 -3.10 -14.80 -1.13
C ALA A 104 -1.74 -14.16 -0.79
N GLY A 105 -1.65 -13.40 0.30
CA GLY A 105 -0.43 -12.70 0.73
C GLY A 105 0.75 -13.62 1.08
N PRO A 106 0.59 -14.59 2.01
CA PRO A 106 1.72 -15.37 2.54
C PRO A 106 2.49 -16.16 1.47
N ASP A 107 1.79 -16.88 0.60
CA ASP A 107 2.41 -17.69 -0.46
C ASP A 107 3.17 -16.83 -1.48
N PHE A 108 2.67 -15.63 -1.75
CA PHE A 108 3.31 -14.69 -2.66
C PHE A 108 4.58 -14.09 -2.05
N VAL A 109 4.55 -13.71 -0.78
CA VAL A 109 5.71 -13.17 -0.06
C VAL A 109 6.83 -14.20 0.02
N LEU A 110 6.50 -15.45 0.40
CA LEU A 110 7.49 -16.53 0.48
C LEU A 110 8.17 -16.80 -0.87
N ASN A 111 7.39 -16.86 -1.95
CA ASN A 111 7.94 -17.00 -3.30
C ASN A 111 8.81 -15.80 -3.72
N LEU A 112 8.44 -14.58 -3.33
CA LEU A 112 9.22 -13.38 -3.62
C LEU A 112 10.57 -13.37 -2.91
N GLU A 113 10.59 -13.82 -1.65
CA GLU A 113 11.82 -13.94 -0.86
C GLU A 113 12.78 -14.97 -1.47
N GLU A 114 12.26 -16.15 -1.83
CA GLU A 114 13.05 -17.20 -2.49
C GLU A 114 13.68 -16.69 -3.80
N VAL A 115 12.87 -16.07 -4.67
CA VAL A 115 13.36 -15.54 -5.95
C VAL A 115 14.34 -14.36 -5.74
N TYR A 116 14.14 -13.55 -4.69
CA TYR A 116 15.05 -12.46 -4.35
C TYR A 116 16.45 -13.00 -4.05
N PHE A 117 16.57 -14.00 -3.18
CA PHE A 117 17.85 -14.58 -2.80
C PHE A 117 18.50 -15.40 -3.91
N ASP A 118 17.74 -16.26 -4.58
CA ASP A 118 18.30 -17.26 -5.48
C ASP A 118 18.63 -16.70 -6.87
N ARG A 119 17.85 -15.71 -7.33
CA ARG A 119 17.95 -15.21 -8.71
C ARG A 119 18.31 -13.75 -8.81
N TRP A 120 17.65 -12.88 -8.06
CA TRP A 120 17.78 -11.44 -8.31
C TRP A 120 18.99 -10.84 -7.62
N LEU A 121 19.29 -11.27 -6.40
CA LEU A 121 20.44 -10.78 -5.66
C LEU A 121 21.77 -11.11 -6.37
N PRO A 122 22.04 -12.35 -6.85
CA PRO A 122 23.28 -12.67 -7.55
C PRO A 122 23.37 -12.01 -8.93
N LYS A 123 22.23 -11.81 -9.60
CA LYS A 123 22.20 -11.31 -10.99
C LYS A 123 22.22 -9.79 -11.09
N TYR A 124 21.52 -9.09 -10.22
CA TYR A 124 21.28 -7.64 -10.34
C TYR A 124 21.88 -6.82 -9.20
N GLY A 125 22.31 -7.47 -8.11
CA GLY A 125 22.76 -6.81 -6.88
C GLY A 125 21.62 -6.28 -6.02
N ALA A 126 21.92 -6.01 -4.75
CA ALA A 126 20.91 -5.70 -3.72
C ALA A 126 19.97 -4.53 -4.08
N ARG A 127 20.50 -3.43 -4.63
CA ARG A 127 19.70 -2.25 -4.98
C ARG A 127 18.62 -2.56 -6.03
N ARG A 128 19.01 -3.22 -7.12
CA ARG A 128 18.09 -3.52 -8.23
C ARG A 128 17.14 -4.65 -7.85
N ALA A 129 17.61 -5.66 -7.12
CA ALA A 129 16.77 -6.73 -6.61
C ALA A 129 15.64 -6.19 -5.72
N ARG A 130 15.94 -5.23 -4.83
CA ARG A 130 14.92 -4.56 -3.99
C ARG A 130 13.86 -3.83 -4.82
N LEU A 131 14.27 -3.10 -5.86
CA LEU A 131 13.32 -2.41 -6.74
C LEU A 131 12.39 -3.40 -7.47
N ILE A 132 12.93 -4.53 -7.92
CA ILE A 132 12.13 -5.58 -8.56
C ILE A 132 11.11 -6.15 -7.58
N VAL A 133 11.52 -6.48 -6.35
CA VAL A 133 10.63 -6.98 -5.30
C VAL A 133 9.49 -5.99 -5.03
N ILE A 134 9.80 -4.71 -4.83
CA ILE A 134 8.79 -3.67 -4.57
C ILE A 134 7.83 -3.54 -5.76
N SER A 135 8.35 -3.49 -6.99
CA SER A 135 7.52 -3.41 -8.20
C SER A 135 6.58 -4.60 -8.34
N GLN A 136 7.04 -5.81 -8.05
CA GLN A 136 6.22 -7.02 -8.09
C GLN A 136 5.14 -7.01 -7.00
N GLY A 137 5.48 -6.57 -5.79
CA GLY A 137 4.51 -6.38 -4.72
C GLY A 137 3.39 -5.42 -5.11
N ILE A 138 3.73 -4.29 -5.76
CA ILE A 138 2.74 -3.26 -6.12
C ILE A 138 1.78 -3.81 -7.16
N GLN A 139 2.32 -4.51 -8.16
CA GLN A 139 1.54 -5.15 -9.21
C GLN A 139 0.60 -6.22 -8.64
N PHE A 140 1.09 -7.02 -7.69
CA PHE A 140 0.29 -8.06 -7.03
C PHE A 140 -0.86 -7.46 -6.22
N VAL A 141 -0.58 -6.48 -5.35
CA VAL A 141 -1.60 -5.75 -4.60
C VAL A 141 -2.62 -5.16 -5.56
N GLY A 142 -2.17 -4.40 -6.56
CA GLY A 142 -3.06 -3.80 -7.56
C GLY A 142 -3.98 -4.83 -8.21
N ARG A 143 -3.46 -6.01 -8.59
CA ARG A 143 -4.26 -7.08 -9.20
C ARG A 143 -5.34 -7.63 -8.28
N GLN A 144 -5.06 -7.77 -6.97
CA GLN A 144 -6.05 -8.25 -6.00
C GLN A 144 -7.23 -7.26 -5.85
N TRP A 145 -6.98 -5.97 -6.03
CA TRP A 145 -8.00 -4.92 -5.85
C TRP A 145 -8.82 -4.60 -7.11
N ILE A 146 -8.36 -4.96 -8.31
CA ILE A 146 -9.13 -4.69 -9.55
C ILE A 146 -10.55 -5.26 -9.47
N GLY A 147 -10.69 -6.53 -9.05
CA GLY A 147 -12.00 -7.20 -8.98
C GLY A 147 -12.96 -6.51 -8.00
N PRO A 148 -12.57 -6.31 -6.71
CA PRO A 148 -13.35 -5.55 -5.75
C PRO A 148 -13.72 -4.14 -6.22
N LEU A 149 -12.77 -3.41 -6.81
CA LEU A 149 -13.03 -2.05 -7.32
C LEU A 149 -14.06 -2.06 -8.44
N VAL A 150 -13.95 -2.97 -9.41
CA VAL A 150 -14.94 -3.09 -10.50
C VAL A 150 -16.33 -3.38 -9.94
N LYS A 151 -16.45 -4.32 -8.98
CA LYS A 151 -17.74 -4.64 -8.34
C LYS A 151 -18.32 -3.45 -7.59
N LEU A 152 -17.48 -2.66 -6.91
CA LEU A 152 -17.90 -1.46 -6.22
C LEU A 152 -18.42 -0.41 -7.21
N PHE A 153 -17.71 -0.20 -8.32
CA PHE A 153 -18.12 0.70 -9.39
C PHE A 153 -19.45 0.26 -10.04
N ASP A 154 -19.62 -1.03 -10.30
CA ASP A 154 -20.87 -1.57 -10.85
C ASP A 154 -22.05 -1.34 -9.90
N ARG A 155 -21.84 -1.54 -8.59
CA ARG A 155 -22.85 -1.25 -7.57
C ARG A 155 -23.21 0.24 -7.53
N LEU A 156 -22.21 1.12 -7.50
CA LEU A 156 -22.43 2.58 -7.52
C LEU A 156 -23.17 3.03 -8.79
N LYS A 157 -22.80 2.48 -9.95
CA LYS A 157 -23.47 2.78 -11.21
C LYS A 157 -24.93 2.28 -11.23
N SER A 158 -25.17 1.09 -10.70
CA SER A 158 -26.54 0.54 -10.60
C SER A 158 -27.42 1.35 -9.65
N PHE A 159 -26.83 1.93 -8.59
CA PHE A 159 -27.53 2.79 -7.65
C PHE A 159 -27.79 4.20 -8.22
N ALA A 160 -26.89 4.73 -9.05
CA ALA A 160 -27.04 6.05 -9.66
C ALA A 160 -28.01 6.10 -10.85
N LEU A 161 -28.36 4.95 -11.43
CA LEU A 161 -29.24 4.83 -12.62
C LEU A 161 -30.61 4.21 -12.31
N GLY A 162 -30.86 3.77 -11.07
CA GLY A 162 -32.14 3.27 -10.60
C GLY A 162 -32.86 4.30 -9.75
#